data_AF-A0A543ILP9-F1
#
_entry.id   AF-A0A543ILP9-F1
#
_cell.length_a   1.000
_cell.length_b   1.000
_cell.length_c   1.000
_cell.angle_alpha   90.00
_cell.angle_beta   90.00
_cell.angle_gamma   90.00
#
_symmetry.space_group_name_H-M   'P 1'
#
loop_
_entity.id
_entity.type
_entity.pdbx_description
1 polymer ?
#
loop_
_entity_poly.entity_id
_entity_poly.type
_entity_poly.pdbx_seq_one_letter_code
_entity_poly.pdbx_strand_id
1 'polypeptide(L)'
;MIENTEAELLRDRARFLVALGHHDFETVVRQCADVLDDPGEDAIRPIVGEEFAAHLEAQEGWPDELDTDRLHRAFRELDVAGIVARLDHTCCQNCGITEIGEEVPAGEDRRGYVFAHRQDMEAAVPGGGLMLSYGVFGPGGQRPEAQAEIGREVTDVLRRHGLEADWDGDPRTRIEVALTWRRRRFGPLAEWPGAEPASTDRPLKISYCDRPRGRVHNAWIPASFLHARDVLLTMTPYTGNFINFALVSGGGLIASWGPGPTLTFEIPLDEDSHREVTVAEAERLVSVLANEGRVALTD
;
A
#
# COMPACT_ATOMS: atom_id res chain seq x y z
N MET A 1 -4.26 32.88 16.09
CA MET A 1 -4.35 33.06 14.63
C MET A 1 -3.04 32.55 14.08
N ILE A 2 -3.07 31.58 13.17
CA ILE A 2 -1.86 30.99 12.57
C ILE A 2 -1.23 32.05 11.65
N GLU A 3 0.09 32.22 11.69
CA GLU A 3 0.77 33.14 10.76
C GLU A 3 0.65 32.62 9.31
N ASN A 4 0.65 33.51 8.30
CA ASN A 4 0.41 33.09 6.91
C ASN A 4 1.39 32.00 6.44
N THR A 5 2.66 32.09 6.85
CA THR A 5 3.70 31.10 6.55
C THR A 5 3.44 29.75 7.23
N GLU A 6 2.97 29.74 8.47
CA GLU A 6 2.62 28.52 9.19
C GLU A 6 1.40 27.83 8.57
N ALA A 7 0.43 28.62 8.09
CA ALA A 7 -0.75 28.09 7.41
C ALA A 7 -0.40 27.45 6.06
N GLU A 8 0.57 28.01 5.33
CA GLU A 8 1.11 27.42 4.09
C GLU A 8 1.85 26.11 4.36
N LEU A 9 2.75 26.08 5.37
CA LEU A 9 3.45 24.84 5.78
C LEU A 9 2.49 23.74 6.19
N LEU A 10 1.46 24.10 6.97
CA LEU A 10 0.41 23.18 7.40
C LEU A 10 -0.36 22.62 6.20
N ARG A 11 -0.70 23.46 5.23
CA ARG A 11 -1.40 23.04 4.01
C ARG A 11 -0.57 22.10 3.17
N ASP A 12 0.72 22.38 2.98
CA ASP A 12 1.62 21.50 2.24
C ASP A 12 1.79 20.15 2.94
N ARG A 13 1.87 20.14 4.28
CA ARG A 13 1.89 18.90 5.06
C ARG A 13 0.59 18.12 4.91
N ALA A 14 -0.56 18.78 5.04
CA ALA A 14 -1.87 18.16 4.89
C ALA A 14 -2.02 17.56 3.48
N ARG A 15 -1.69 18.33 2.44
CA ARG A 15 -1.71 17.86 1.05
C ARG A 15 -0.85 16.62 0.84
N PHE A 16 0.38 16.64 1.35
CA PHE A 16 1.28 15.50 1.28
C PHE A 16 0.69 14.25 1.96
N LEU A 17 0.22 14.36 3.20
CA LEU A 17 -0.31 13.22 3.96
C LEU A 17 -1.62 12.67 3.37
N VAL A 18 -2.48 13.56 2.87
CA VAL A 18 -3.70 13.18 2.15
C VAL A 18 -3.32 12.40 0.89
N ALA A 19 -2.41 12.92 0.08
CA ALA A 19 -1.96 12.30 -1.16
C ALA A 19 -1.16 11.01 -0.96
N LEU A 20 -0.39 10.89 0.13
CA LEU A 20 0.30 9.67 0.54
C LEU A 20 -0.71 8.53 0.78
N GLY A 21 -1.89 8.85 1.34
CA GLY A 21 -3.04 7.95 1.35
C GLY A 21 -3.00 6.81 2.38
N HIS A 22 -2.12 6.88 3.38
CA HIS A 22 -1.95 5.83 4.40
C HIS A 22 -2.78 6.01 5.67
N HIS A 23 -3.32 7.22 5.90
CA HIS A 23 -3.87 7.63 7.19
C HIS A 23 -5.29 8.15 7.06
N ASP A 24 -6.16 7.83 8.02
CA ASP A 24 -7.49 8.42 8.14
C ASP A 24 -7.42 9.93 8.49
N PHE A 25 -8.57 10.60 8.43
CA PHE A 25 -8.67 12.03 8.68
C PHE A 25 -8.08 12.46 10.03
N GLU A 26 -8.43 11.75 11.11
CA GLU A 26 -7.97 12.08 12.47
C GLU A 26 -6.46 11.91 12.61
N THR A 27 -5.88 10.87 12.02
CA THR A 27 -4.44 10.67 12.01
C THR A 27 -3.72 11.76 11.21
N VAL A 28 -4.27 12.22 10.09
CA VAL A 28 -3.71 13.34 9.32
C VAL A 28 -3.75 14.63 10.13
N VAL A 29 -4.87 14.94 10.81
CA VAL A 29 -4.99 16.11 11.71
C VAL A 29 -3.91 16.07 12.78
N ARG A 30 -3.76 14.94 13.49
CA ARG A 30 -2.74 14.78 14.53
C ARG A 30 -1.32 14.95 13.99
N GLN A 31 -0.99 14.32 12.87
CA GLN A 31 0.35 14.44 12.26
C GLN A 31 0.65 15.84 11.72
N CYS A 32 -0.38 16.62 11.40
CA CYS A 32 -0.24 18.02 11.04
C CYS A 32 -0.01 18.90 12.28
N ALA A 33 -0.63 18.56 13.41
CA ALA A 33 -0.43 19.26 14.68
C ALA A 33 1.02 19.16 15.17
N ASP A 34 1.67 18.02 14.93
CA ASP A 34 3.08 17.79 15.30
C ASP A 34 4.09 18.71 14.57
N VAL A 35 3.69 19.42 13.51
CA VAL A 35 4.58 20.31 12.72
C VAL A 35 4.74 21.69 13.35
N LEU A 36 3.81 22.11 14.20
CA LEU A 36 3.74 23.45 14.75
C LEU A 36 3.74 23.36 16.29
N ASP A 37 4.43 24.29 16.97
CA ASP A 37 4.43 24.39 18.43
C ASP A 37 3.07 24.91 18.93
N ASP A 38 2.07 24.03 19.03
CA ASP A 38 0.72 24.22 19.59
C ASP A 38 -0.26 25.16 18.84
N PRO A 39 -0.67 24.83 17.60
CA PRO A 39 -1.96 25.23 17.08
C PRO A 39 -3.01 24.17 17.48
N GLY A 40 -4.03 24.57 18.24
CA GLY A 40 -5.13 23.67 18.56
C GLY A 40 -5.76 23.04 17.30
N GLU A 41 -6.12 21.75 17.38
CA GLU A 41 -6.65 20.97 16.25
C GLU A 41 -7.82 21.63 15.52
N ASP A 42 -8.61 22.45 16.22
CA ASP A 42 -9.73 23.21 15.65
C ASP A 42 -9.31 24.12 14.48
N ALA A 43 -8.06 24.62 14.47
CA ALA A 43 -7.53 25.42 13.38
C ALA A 43 -6.97 24.57 12.23
N ILE A 44 -6.57 23.32 12.50
CA ILE A 44 -5.99 22.38 11.52
C ILE A 44 -7.08 21.66 10.73
N ARG A 45 -8.16 21.24 11.41
CA ARG A 45 -9.25 20.45 10.84
C ARG A 45 -9.84 21.04 9.56
N PRO A 46 -10.11 22.36 9.45
CA PRO A 46 -10.60 22.94 8.20
C PRO A 46 -9.62 22.77 7.03
N ILE A 47 -8.32 23.00 7.25
CA ILE A 47 -7.28 22.88 6.22
C ILE A 47 -7.17 21.42 5.75
N VAL A 48 -7.15 20.47 6.69
CA VAL A 48 -7.13 19.04 6.34
C VAL A 48 -8.41 18.65 5.59
N GLY A 49 -9.57 19.16 6.01
CA GLY A 49 -10.85 18.92 5.34
C GLY A 49 -10.87 19.41 3.89
N GLU A 50 -10.33 20.60 3.63
CA GLU A 50 -10.17 21.15 2.27
C GLU A 50 -9.28 20.25 1.40
N GLU A 51 -8.14 19.80 1.90
CA GLU A 51 -7.24 18.92 1.12
C GLU A 51 -7.86 17.53 0.90
N PHE A 52 -8.62 16.98 1.87
CA PHE A 52 -9.40 15.76 1.67
C PHE A 52 -10.46 15.94 0.57
N ALA A 53 -11.26 17.02 0.64
CA ALA A 53 -12.28 17.31 -0.35
C ALA A 53 -11.68 17.43 -1.76
N ALA A 54 -10.59 18.20 -1.91
CA ALA A 54 -9.90 18.39 -3.17
C ALA A 54 -9.30 17.07 -3.72
N HIS A 55 -8.72 16.22 -2.85
CA HIS A 55 -8.19 14.92 -3.26
C HIS A 55 -9.30 13.96 -3.70
N LEU A 56 -10.42 13.94 -2.98
CA LEU A 56 -11.57 13.09 -3.29
C LEU A 56 -12.26 13.53 -4.58
N GLU A 57 -12.37 14.84 -4.84
CA GLU A 57 -12.85 15.36 -6.13
C GLU A 57 -11.89 14.98 -7.27
N ALA A 58 -10.58 15.17 -7.08
CA ALA A 58 -9.58 14.84 -8.09
C ALA A 58 -9.58 13.34 -8.44
N GLN A 59 -9.74 12.45 -7.45
CA GLN A 59 -9.70 11.01 -7.70
C GLN A 59 -10.87 10.50 -8.54
N GLU A 60 -12.00 11.21 -8.63
CA GLU A 60 -13.13 10.83 -9.49
C GLU A 60 -12.73 10.82 -10.98
N GLY A 61 -11.82 11.72 -11.38
CA GLY A 61 -11.34 11.82 -12.76
C GLY A 61 -10.14 10.92 -13.09
N TRP A 62 -9.61 10.16 -12.13
CA TRP A 62 -8.44 9.31 -12.36
C TRP A 62 -8.81 8.03 -13.13
N PRO A 63 -7.88 7.46 -13.92
CA PRO A 63 -8.10 6.17 -14.58
C PRO A 63 -8.24 5.02 -13.58
N ASP A 64 -8.86 3.91 -14.02
CA ASP A 64 -9.06 2.71 -13.19
C ASP A 64 -7.76 2.04 -12.72
N GLU A 65 -6.68 2.23 -13.47
CA GLU A 65 -5.33 1.77 -13.12
C GLU A 65 -4.37 2.94 -12.98
N LEU A 66 -3.68 3.00 -11.85
CA LEU A 66 -2.68 4.01 -11.50
C LEU A 66 -1.27 3.43 -11.55
N ASP A 67 -0.25 4.29 -11.69
CA ASP A 67 1.15 3.85 -11.57
C ASP A 67 1.43 3.25 -10.19
N THR A 68 0.77 3.75 -9.14
CA THR A 68 0.86 3.19 -7.79
C THR A 68 0.22 1.82 -7.68
N ASP A 69 -0.80 1.48 -8.48
CA ASP A 69 -1.36 0.12 -8.52
C ASP A 69 -0.31 -0.85 -9.11
N ARG A 70 0.35 -0.45 -10.20
CA ARG A 70 1.46 -1.20 -10.81
C ARG A 70 2.64 -1.36 -9.86
N LEU A 71 2.98 -0.31 -9.11
CA LEU A 71 4.03 -0.35 -8.09
C LEU A 71 3.71 -1.34 -6.99
N HIS A 72 2.49 -1.33 -6.45
CA HIS A 72 2.10 -2.31 -5.42
C HIS A 72 2.12 -3.74 -5.96
N ARG A 73 1.68 -3.99 -7.20
CA ARG A 73 1.79 -5.32 -7.82
C ARG A 73 3.24 -5.78 -7.94
N ALA A 74 4.12 -4.91 -8.43
CA ALA A 74 5.56 -5.18 -8.49
C ALA A 74 6.14 -5.50 -7.12
N PHE A 75 5.76 -4.75 -6.08
CA PHE A 75 6.20 -4.98 -4.72
C PHE A 75 5.68 -6.30 -4.14
N ARG A 76 4.41 -6.65 -4.40
CA ARG A 76 3.87 -7.96 -3.99
C ARG A 76 4.60 -9.11 -4.67
N GLU A 77 4.92 -8.97 -5.97
CA GLU A 77 5.70 -9.99 -6.68
C GLU A 77 7.11 -10.14 -6.11
N LEU A 78 7.78 -9.03 -5.79
CA LEU A 78 9.09 -9.04 -5.12
C LEU A 78 9.03 -9.72 -3.76
N ASP A 79 8.00 -9.42 -2.95
CA ASP A 79 7.80 -10.07 -1.66
C ASP A 79 7.60 -11.58 -1.82
N VAL A 80 6.82 -12.04 -2.80
CA VAL A 80 6.67 -13.48 -3.13
C VAL A 80 8.00 -14.10 -3.57
N ALA A 81 8.84 -13.35 -4.29
CA ALA A 81 10.17 -13.77 -4.72
C ALA A 81 11.24 -13.74 -3.60
N GLY A 82 10.85 -13.41 -2.36
CA GLY A 82 11.76 -13.36 -1.20
C GLY A 82 12.52 -12.05 -1.04
N ILE A 83 12.10 -10.97 -1.71
CA ILE A 83 12.63 -9.61 -1.57
C ILE A 83 11.63 -8.76 -0.79
N VAL A 84 11.98 -8.33 0.42
CA VAL A 84 11.10 -7.49 1.24
C VAL A 84 10.92 -6.12 0.59
N ALA A 85 9.70 -5.79 0.17
CA ALA A 85 9.41 -4.55 -0.55
C ALA A 85 8.51 -3.61 0.25
N ARG A 86 9.00 -2.41 0.63
CA ARG A 86 8.27 -1.48 1.52
C ARG A 86 8.27 -0.03 1.01
N LEU A 87 7.10 0.60 1.03
CA LEU A 87 6.96 2.03 0.80
C LEU A 87 6.77 2.76 2.13
N ASP A 88 7.18 4.03 2.15
CA ASP A 88 7.10 4.91 3.31
C ASP A 88 7.72 4.27 4.58
N HIS A 89 8.88 3.63 4.40
CA HIS A 89 9.57 2.90 5.45
C HIS A 89 10.57 3.80 6.17
N THR A 90 10.26 4.14 7.42
CA THR A 90 11.08 5.01 8.29
C THR A 90 11.32 6.41 7.73
N CYS A 91 12.09 7.24 8.44
CA CYS A 91 12.27 8.64 8.08
C CYS A 91 13.28 8.87 6.94
N CYS A 92 14.38 8.11 6.89
CA CYS A 92 15.50 8.35 5.99
C CYS A 92 16.23 7.05 5.62
N GLN A 93 17.14 7.10 4.64
CA GLN A 93 17.86 5.94 4.15
C GLN A 93 18.60 5.15 5.24
N ASN A 94 19.29 5.83 6.16
CA ASN A 94 20.08 5.17 7.20
C ASN A 94 19.20 4.42 8.21
N CYS A 95 18.08 5.02 8.62
CA CYS A 95 17.07 4.35 9.44
C CYS A 95 16.50 3.15 8.69
N GLY A 96 16.12 3.34 7.42
CA GLY A 96 15.56 2.26 6.60
C GLY A 96 16.49 1.05 6.48
N ILE A 97 17.79 1.26 6.23
CA ILE A 97 18.76 0.14 6.17
C ILE A 97 18.87 -0.59 7.52
N THR A 98 18.78 0.16 8.63
CA THR A 98 18.91 -0.41 9.97
C THR A 98 17.67 -1.21 10.38
N GLU A 99 16.49 -0.74 10.00
CA GLU A 99 15.20 -1.24 10.47
C GLU A 99 14.53 -2.21 9.49
N ILE A 100 14.91 -2.24 8.21
CA ILE A 100 14.27 -3.12 7.19
C ILE A 100 14.38 -4.61 7.52
N GLY A 101 15.36 -5.00 8.35
CA GLY A 101 15.44 -6.38 8.87
C GLY A 101 14.26 -6.77 9.78
N GLU A 102 13.63 -5.80 10.45
CA GLU A 102 12.43 -6.01 11.28
C GLU A 102 11.18 -6.27 10.43
N GLU A 103 11.24 -5.97 9.13
CA GLU A 103 10.18 -6.27 8.16
C GLU A 103 10.25 -7.73 7.63
N VAL A 104 11.21 -8.52 8.11
CA VAL A 104 11.28 -9.97 7.86
C VAL A 104 10.45 -10.69 8.93
N PRO A 105 9.40 -11.45 8.56
CA PRO A 105 8.60 -12.20 9.52
C PRO A 105 9.45 -13.19 10.34
N ALA A 106 9.11 -13.33 11.63
CA ALA A 106 9.81 -14.24 12.52
C ALA A 106 9.77 -15.69 12.00
N GLY A 107 10.94 -16.32 11.91
CA GLY A 107 11.08 -17.70 11.41
C GLY A 107 11.15 -17.83 9.89
N GLU A 108 11.19 -16.72 9.16
CA GLU A 108 11.41 -16.70 7.72
C GLU A 108 12.79 -16.13 7.38
N ASP A 109 13.36 -16.61 6.26
CA ASP A 109 14.55 -16.05 5.65
C ASP A 109 14.17 -15.31 4.36
N ARG A 110 14.75 -14.14 4.17
CA ARG A 110 14.59 -13.31 2.96
C ARG A 110 15.98 -13.03 2.38
N ARG A 111 16.09 -12.94 1.06
CA ARG A 111 17.39 -12.79 0.39
C ARG A 111 17.79 -11.33 0.14
N GLY A 112 16.82 -10.43 0.09
CA GLY A 112 17.09 -9.00 -0.08
C GLY A 112 15.89 -8.14 0.26
N TYR A 113 16.06 -6.85 0.04
CA TYR A 113 15.04 -5.84 0.28
C TYR A 113 15.07 -4.75 -0.79
N VAL A 114 13.94 -4.04 -0.91
CA VAL A 114 13.82 -2.76 -1.58
C VAL A 114 12.87 -1.87 -0.78
N PHE A 115 13.20 -0.59 -0.63
CA PHE A 115 12.30 0.35 0.03
C PHE A 115 12.42 1.79 -0.47
N ALA A 116 11.34 2.54 -0.28
CA ALA A 116 11.33 4.00 -0.26
C ALA A 116 11.10 4.47 1.19
N HIS A 117 11.86 5.46 1.65
CA HIS A 117 11.69 6.07 2.97
C HIS A 117 10.84 7.36 2.90
N ARG A 118 10.45 7.92 4.05
CA ARG A 118 9.58 9.11 4.13
C ARG A 118 10.08 10.27 3.26
N GLN A 119 11.37 10.60 3.29
CA GLN A 119 11.90 11.69 2.43
C GLN A 119 11.78 11.40 0.93
N ASP A 120 11.84 10.13 0.50
CA ASP A 120 11.60 9.78 -0.92
C ASP A 120 10.13 10.00 -1.27
N MET A 121 9.22 9.65 -0.34
CA MET A 121 7.79 9.91 -0.51
C MET A 121 7.52 11.41 -0.60
N GLU A 122 8.14 12.22 0.25
CA GLU A 122 8.02 13.68 0.24
C GLU A 122 8.49 14.31 -1.08
N ALA A 123 9.41 13.66 -1.80
CA ALA A 123 9.78 14.03 -3.17
C ALA A 123 8.83 13.46 -4.24
N ALA A 124 8.45 12.19 -4.13
CA ALA A 124 7.66 11.47 -5.14
C ALA A 124 6.21 11.96 -5.23
N VAL A 125 5.56 12.18 -4.08
CA VAL A 125 4.17 12.61 -3.98
C VAL A 125 3.88 13.90 -4.77
N PRO A 126 4.70 14.97 -4.67
CA PRO A 126 4.53 16.17 -5.49
C PRO A 126 5.07 16.05 -6.92
N GLY A 127 5.62 14.90 -7.33
CA GLY A 127 6.04 14.63 -8.72
C GLY A 127 7.55 14.61 -8.98
N GLY A 128 8.39 14.52 -7.94
CA GLY A 128 9.85 14.50 -8.05
C GLY A 128 10.49 13.14 -8.38
N GLY A 129 9.69 12.13 -8.76
CA GLY A 129 10.15 10.75 -8.97
C GLY A 129 10.33 9.97 -7.66
N LEU A 130 10.28 8.63 -7.74
CA LEU A 130 10.42 7.75 -6.57
C LEU A 130 11.81 7.10 -6.55
N MET A 131 12.58 7.37 -5.50
CA MET A 131 13.88 6.74 -5.30
C MET A 131 13.73 5.48 -4.44
N LEU A 132 14.34 4.37 -4.87
CA LEU A 132 14.33 3.11 -4.15
C LEU A 132 15.75 2.72 -3.71
N SER A 133 15.90 2.46 -2.42
CA SER A 133 17.09 1.81 -1.85
C SER A 133 16.87 0.30 -1.86
N TYR A 134 17.91 -0.48 -2.09
CA TYR A 134 17.83 -1.94 -2.11
C TYR A 134 19.11 -2.55 -1.58
N GLY A 135 19.06 -3.84 -1.26
CA GLY A 135 20.24 -4.57 -0.77
C GLY A 135 19.94 -6.03 -0.46
N VAL A 136 20.94 -6.71 0.10
CA VAL A 136 20.86 -8.13 0.46
C VAL A 136 20.74 -8.32 1.97
N PHE A 137 20.08 -9.40 2.37
CA PHE A 137 20.09 -9.92 3.73
C PHE A 137 21.10 -11.07 3.88
N GLY A 138 21.48 -11.40 5.11
CA GLY A 138 22.19 -12.64 5.44
C GLY A 138 23.73 -12.56 5.59
N PRO A 139 24.36 -13.69 5.95
CA PRO A 139 25.79 -13.78 6.23
C PRO A 139 26.63 -13.63 4.95
N GLY A 140 27.50 -12.63 4.93
CA GLY A 140 28.26 -12.25 3.74
C GLY A 140 28.18 -10.76 3.41
N GLY A 141 27.27 -10.03 4.05
CA GLY A 141 27.16 -8.58 3.97
C GLY A 141 26.68 -8.06 2.62
N GLN A 142 26.69 -6.74 2.47
CA GLN A 142 26.38 -6.00 1.25
C GLN A 142 27.49 -6.20 0.19
N ARG A 143 27.65 -7.44 -0.32
CA ARG A 143 28.58 -7.69 -1.44
C ARG A 143 28.07 -6.99 -2.68
N PRO A 144 28.91 -6.21 -3.40
CA PRO A 144 28.47 -5.48 -4.58
C PRO A 144 27.75 -6.34 -5.62
N GLU A 145 28.24 -7.55 -5.89
CA GLU A 145 27.67 -8.44 -6.92
C GLU A 145 26.27 -8.91 -6.56
N ALA A 146 26.07 -9.34 -5.30
CA ALA A 146 24.79 -9.81 -4.81
C ALA A 146 23.76 -8.67 -4.68
N GLN A 147 24.21 -7.48 -4.28
CA GLN A 147 23.36 -6.29 -4.31
C GLN A 147 22.94 -5.96 -5.74
N ALA A 148 23.86 -5.98 -6.69
CA ALA A 148 23.55 -5.71 -8.09
C ALA A 148 22.58 -6.75 -8.68
N GLU A 149 22.59 -8.00 -8.21
CA GLU A 149 21.57 -9.00 -8.56
C GLU A 149 20.18 -8.59 -8.06
N ILE A 150 20.05 -8.16 -6.79
CA ILE A 150 18.78 -7.64 -6.25
C ILE A 150 18.33 -6.40 -7.04
N GLY A 151 19.23 -5.46 -7.29
CA GLY A 151 18.92 -4.24 -8.05
C GLY A 151 18.41 -4.52 -9.46
N ARG A 152 19.03 -5.49 -10.17
CA ARG A 152 18.56 -5.94 -11.50
C ARG A 152 17.17 -6.52 -11.41
N GLU A 153 16.92 -7.42 -10.46
CA GLU A 153 15.63 -8.07 -10.32
C GLU A 153 14.51 -7.08 -9.97
N VAL A 154 14.76 -6.16 -9.03
CA VAL A 154 13.82 -5.08 -8.70
C VAL A 154 13.47 -4.27 -9.95
N THR A 155 14.49 -3.85 -10.69
CA THR A 155 14.31 -3.07 -11.92
C THR A 155 13.52 -3.84 -12.97
N ASP A 156 13.83 -5.12 -13.18
CA ASP A 156 13.15 -5.98 -14.15
C ASP A 156 11.69 -6.23 -13.76
N VAL A 157 11.39 -6.44 -12.47
CA VAL A 157 10.01 -6.57 -11.98
C VAL A 157 9.24 -5.27 -12.21
N LEU A 158 9.79 -4.12 -11.83
CA LEU A 158 9.15 -2.81 -12.05
C LEU A 158 8.80 -2.59 -13.53
N ARG A 159 9.76 -2.87 -14.43
CA ARG A 159 9.56 -2.75 -15.89
C ARG A 159 8.52 -3.73 -16.42
N ARG A 160 8.46 -4.96 -15.91
CA ARG A 160 7.42 -5.94 -16.29
C ARG A 160 6.02 -5.48 -15.90
N HIS A 161 5.89 -4.71 -14.81
CA HIS A 161 4.63 -4.08 -14.41
C HIS A 161 4.37 -2.73 -15.11
N GLY A 162 5.19 -2.35 -16.10
CA GLY A 162 4.97 -1.17 -16.92
C GLY A 162 5.43 0.16 -16.28
N LEU A 163 6.33 0.10 -15.30
CA LEU A 163 6.95 1.28 -14.70
C LEU A 163 8.29 1.60 -15.37
N GLU A 164 8.59 2.90 -15.50
CA GLU A 164 9.87 3.39 -15.97
C GLU A 164 10.87 3.41 -14.82
N ALA A 165 11.68 2.35 -14.70
CA ALA A 165 12.75 2.25 -13.71
C ALA A 165 14.13 2.45 -14.36
N ASP A 166 14.87 3.44 -13.88
CA ASP A 166 16.25 3.76 -14.28
C ASP A 166 17.25 3.36 -13.20
N TRP A 167 18.30 2.67 -13.63
CA TRP A 167 19.39 2.22 -12.78
C TRP A 167 20.56 1.76 -13.64
N ASP A 168 21.78 2.17 -13.29
CA ASP A 168 23.00 2.01 -14.08
C ASP A 168 23.74 0.68 -13.84
N GLY A 169 23.23 -0.15 -12.92
CA GLY A 169 23.87 -1.40 -12.54
C GLY A 169 24.86 -1.29 -11.38
N ASP A 170 25.17 -0.07 -10.89
CA ASP A 170 26.06 0.13 -9.75
C ASP A 170 25.31 -0.14 -8.44
N PRO A 171 25.75 -1.12 -7.61
CA PRO A 171 25.11 -1.40 -6.33
C PRO A 171 25.18 -0.25 -5.31
N ARG A 172 25.90 0.84 -5.62
CA ARG A 172 26.00 2.04 -4.78
C ARG A 172 25.02 3.13 -5.18
N THR A 173 24.34 3.00 -6.32
CA THR A 173 23.32 3.94 -6.78
C THR A 173 21.94 3.42 -6.43
N ARG A 174 20.97 4.32 -6.36
CA ARG A 174 19.56 3.98 -6.09
C ARG A 174 18.82 3.80 -7.40
N ILE A 175 17.72 3.07 -7.37
CA ILE A 175 16.84 2.92 -8.53
C ILE A 175 15.88 4.11 -8.54
N GLU A 176 15.81 4.84 -9.64
CA GLU A 176 14.82 5.90 -9.85
C GLU A 176 13.63 5.33 -10.60
N VAL A 177 12.41 5.63 -10.13
CA VAL A 177 11.17 5.22 -10.79
C VAL A 177 10.38 6.47 -11.16
N ALA A 178 10.23 6.72 -12.45
CA ALA A 178 9.36 7.76 -12.95
C ALA A 178 7.89 7.29 -12.86
N LEU A 179 7.11 7.95 -12.02
CA LEU A 179 5.69 7.66 -11.82
C LEU A 179 4.92 8.90 -11.41
N THR A 180 3.62 8.89 -11.68
CA THR A 180 2.70 9.86 -11.09
C THR A 180 2.11 9.29 -9.81
N TRP A 181 2.50 9.84 -8.66
CA TRP A 181 1.96 9.38 -7.39
C TRP A 181 0.49 9.80 -7.26
N ARG A 182 -0.40 8.80 -7.22
CA ARG A 182 -1.83 8.96 -6.94
C ARG A 182 -2.27 7.80 -6.08
N ARG A 183 -3.02 8.06 -5.02
CA ARG A 183 -3.53 7.01 -4.14
C ARG A 183 -5.01 7.20 -3.92
N ARG A 184 -5.82 6.24 -4.34
CA ARG A 184 -7.27 6.28 -4.08
C ARG A 184 -7.51 6.06 -2.61
N ARG A 185 -8.42 6.85 -2.05
CA ARG A 185 -8.91 6.70 -0.69
C ARG A 185 -10.28 6.02 -0.74
N PHE A 186 -10.44 4.96 0.04
CA PHE A 186 -11.67 4.18 0.14
C PHE A 186 -12.09 3.99 1.60
N GLY A 187 -13.41 3.83 1.82
CA GLY A 187 -13.96 3.51 3.13
C GLY A 187 -13.46 4.48 4.22
N PRO A 188 -12.96 3.98 5.37
CA PRO A 188 -12.44 4.82 6.45
C PRO A 188 -11.30 5.77 6.05
N LEU A 189 -10.53 5.45 5.00
CA LEU A 189 -9.50 6.35 4.49
C LEU A 189 -10.09 7.50 3.66
N ALA A 190 -11.33 7.40 3.18
CA ALA A 190 -12.01 8.49 2.46
C ALA A 190 -12.93 9.33 3.37
N GLU A 191 -13.22 8.85 4.58
CA GLU A 191 -14.11 9.53 5.52
C GLU A 191 -13.48 10.80 6.09
N TRP A 192 -14.24 11.89 6.07
CA TRP A 192 -13.91 13.15 6.74
C TRP A 192 -15.21 13.87 7.13
N PRO A 193 -15.18 14.83 8.09
CA PRO A 193 -16.41 15.40 8.67
C PRO A 193 -17.40 16.06 7.70
N GLY A 194 -16.95 16.50 6.53
CA GLY A 194 -17.80 17.09 5.49
C GLY A 194 -18.11 16.17 4.31
N ALA A 195 -17.73 14.89 4.37
CA ALA A 195 -18.06 13.92 3.33
C ALA A 195 -19.57 13.61 3.30
N GLU A 196 -20.12 13.41 2.11
CA GLU A 196 -21.41 12.73 2.00
C GLU A 196 -21.28 11.27 2.45
N PRO A 197 -22.32 10.69 3.08
CA PRO A 197 -22.30 9.28 3.46
C PRO A 197 -21.99 8.40 2.24
N ALA A 198 -21.00 7.51 2.38
CA ALA A 198 -20.67 6.57 1.32
C ALA A 198 -21.88 5.69 0.98
N SER A 199 -22.13 5.48 -0.32
CA SER A 199 -23.15 4.55 -0.76
C SER A 199 -22.90 3.16 -0.17
N THR A 200 -23.95 2.58 0.42
CA THR A 200 -23.96 1.21 0.94
C THR A 200 -24.26 0.18 -0.14
N ASP A 201 -24.69 0.61 -1.32
CA ASP A 201 -24.97 -0.24 -2.48
C ASP A 201 -23.66 -0.50 -3.24
N ARG A 202 -22.96 -1.54 -2.79
CA ARG A 202 -21.70 -1.98 -3.38
C ARG A 202 -21.74 -3.50 -3.62
N PRO A 203 -21.08 -3.98 -4.69
CA PRO A 203 -21.15 -5.39 -5.07
C PRO A 203 -20.48 -6.34 -4.07
N LEU A 204 -19.53 -5.84 -3.26
CA LEU A 204 -18.83 -6.63 -2.25
C LEU A 204 -19.11 -6.12 -0.84
N LYS A 205 -18.94 -7.02 0.14
CA LYS A 205 -18.73 -6.67 1.54
C LYS A 205 -17.46 -7.34 2.01
N ILE A 206 -16.54 -6.56 2.56
CA ILE A 206 -15.22 -7.04 2.99
C ILE A 206 -14.97 -6.78 4.48
N SER A 207 -14.09 -7.57 5.06
CA SER A 207 -13.42 -7.29 6.34
C SER A 207 -11.97 -7.71 6.20
N TYR A 208 -11.03 -7.12 6.92
CA TYR A 208 -9.61 -7.44 6.72
C TYR A 208 -8.76 -7.16 7.95
N CYS A 209 -7.60 -7.79 7.99
CA CYS A 209 -6.62 -7.67 9.05
C CYS A 209 -5.23 -7.56 8.45
N ASP A 210 -4.59 -6.42 8.69
CA ASP A 210 -3.19 -6.16 8.40
C ASP A 210 -2.51 -5.63 9.67
N ARG A 211 -2.00 -6.57 10.49
CA ARG A 211 -1.52 -6.27 11.84
C ARG A 211 -0.27 -5.38 11.88
N PRO A 212 0.77 -5.60 11.05
CA PRO A 212 1.98 -4.77 11.07
C PRO A 212 1.70 -3.29 10.86
N ARG A 213 0.66 -2.97 10.07
CA ARG A 213 0.25 -1.60 9.78
C ARG A 213 -0.93 -1.12 10.63
N GLY A 214 -1.40 -1.92 11.59
CA GLY A 214 -2.55 -1.60 12.44
C GLY A 214 -3.88 -1.43 11.68
N ARG A 215 -3.96 -1.87 10.43
CA ARG A 215 -5.15 -1.73 9.57
C ARG A 215 -6.06 -2.94 9.76
N VAL A 216 -6.87 -2.91 10.82
CA VAL A 216 -7.79 -4.00 11.18
C VAL A 216 -9.22 -3.49 11.13
N HIS A 217 -10.03 -4.09 10.25
CA HIS A 217 -11.45 -3.82 10.10
C HIS A 217 -12.23 -5.12 10.22
N ASN A 218 -12.65 -5.44 11.44
CA ASN A 218 -13.40 -6.66 11.75
C ASN A 218 -14.88 -6.57 11.35
N ALA A 219 -15.41 -5.35 11.17
CA ALA A 219 -16.78 -5.14 10.71
C ALA A 219 -16.84 -5.24 9.18
N TRP A 220 -17.95 -5.78 8.67
CA TRP A 220 -18.21 -5.82 7.23
C TRP A 220 -18.43 -4.42 6.68
N ILE A 221 -17.63 -4.02 5.70
CA ILE A 221 -17.76 -2.76 4.98
C ILE A 221 -18.16 -2.98 3.52
N PRO A 222 -19.10 -2.19 2.96
CA PRO A 222 -19.39 -2.21 1.54
C PRO A 222 -18.16 -1.82 0.71
N ALA A 223 -17.87 -2.55 -0.37
CA ALA A 223 -16.69 -2.32 -1.19
C ALA A 223 -16.96 -2.51 -2.69
N SER A 224 -16.36 -1.65 -3.51
CA SER A 224 -16.22 -1.90 -4.94
C SER A 224 -15.09 -2.89 -5.21
N PHE A 225 -14.99 -3.37 -6.46
CA PHE A 225 -13.82 -4.12 -6.92
C PHE A 225 -12.51 -3.38 -6.63
N LEU A 226 -12.44 -2.09 -6.97
CA LEU A 226 -11.23 -1.29 -6.77
C LEU A 226 -10.84 -1.18 -5.29
N HIS A 227 -11.81 -1.02 -4.37
CA HIS A 227 -11.53 -1.01 -2.93
C HIS A 227 -11.00 -2.36 -2.43
N ALA A 228 -11.62 -3.47 -2.85
CA ALA A 228 -11.13 -4.79 -2.46
C ALA A 228 -9.72 -5.08 -3.00
N ARG A 229 -9.48 -4.74 -4.27
CA ARG A 229 -8.17 -4.82 -4.93
C ARG A 229 -7.12 -4.00 -4.18
N ASP A 230 -7.50 -2.81 -3.74
CA ASP A 230 -6.65 -1.89 -2.98
C ASP A 230 -6.13 -2.52 -1.67
N VAL A 231 -7.07 -3.08 -0.89
CA VAL A 231 -6.74 -3.78 0.36
C VAL A 231 -5.84 -4.98 0.06
N LEU A 232 -6.18 -5.79 -0.95
CA LEU A 232 -5.41 -6.97 -1.33
C LEU A 232 -3.96 -6.62 -1.70
N LEU A 233 -3.74 -5.58 -2.52
CA LEU A 233 -2.42 -5.18 -3.00
C LEU A 233 -1.56 -4.49 -1.94
N THR A 234 -2.18 -3.84 -0.96
CA THR A 234 -1.47 -3.07 0.06
C THR A 234 -1.35 -3.78 1.41
N MET A 235 -2.09 -4.86 1.61
CA MET A 235 -1.98 -5.73 2.78
C MET A 235 -0.57 -6.30 2.87
N THR A 236 0.07 -6.13 4.03
CA THR A 236 1.43 -6.64 4.28
C THR A 236 1.43 -8.17 4.12
N PRO A 237 2.37 -8.78 3.38
CA PRO A 237 2.38 -10.20 3.04
C PRO A 237 2.91 -11.05 4.21
N TYR A 238 2.26 -10.93 5.36
CA TYR A 238 2.64 -11.61 6.60
C TYR A 238 1.66 -12.72 6.88
N THR A 239 2.19 -13.85 7.38
CA THR A 239 1.38 -14.99 7.79
C THR A 239 0.24 -14.54 8.71
N GLY A 240 -0.99 -14.87 8.32
CA GLY A 240 -2.20 -14.58 9.09
C GLY A 240 -2.83 -13.20 8.84
N ASN A 241 -2.24 -12.36 7.98
CA ASN A 241 -2.97 -11.23 7.40
C ASN A 241 -3.96 -11.73 6.35
N PHE A 242 -5.15 -11.13 6.30
CA PHE A 242 -6.21 -11.60 5.41
C PHE A 242 -7.20 -10.49 5.00
N ILE A 243 -7.92 -10.76 3.92
CA ILE A 243 -9.17 -10.11 3.54
C ILE A 243 -10.27 -11.17 3.38
N ASN A 244 -11.40 -10.94 4.03
CA ASN A 244 -12.61 -11.73 3.86
C ASN A 244 -13.58 -11.04 2.91
N PHE A 245 -14.36 -11.85 2.20
CA PHE A 245 -15.45 -11.43 1.34
C PHE A 245 -16.73 -12.16 1.78
N ALA A 246 -17.81 -11.43 2.04
CA ALA A 246 -19.09 -12.05 2.29
C ALA A 246 -19.70 -12.57 0.98
N LEU A 247 -20.18 -13.81 0.98
CA LEU A 247 -20.82 -14.41 -0.19
C LEU A 247 -22.34 -14.26 -0.12
N VAL A 248 -22.98 -14.05 -1.28
CA VAL A 248 -24.44 -13.94 -1.38
C VAL A 248 -25.14 -15.24 -0.98
N SER A 249 -24.51 -16.38 -1.23
CA SER A 249 -24.99 -17.71 -0.84
C SER A 249 -24.95 -17.99 0.67
N GLY A 250 -24.39 -17.06 1.47
CA GLY A 250 -23.98 -17.31 2.84
C GLY A 250 -22.55 -17.87 2.91
N GLY A 251 -21.89 -17.67 4.05
CA GLY A 251 -20.47 -17.97 4.24
C GLY A 251 -19.55 -16.84 3.74
N GLY A 252 -18.29 -17.17 3.54
CA GLY A 252 -17.28 -16.22 3.09
C GLY A 252 -16.22 -16.87 2.20
N LEU A 253 -15.52 -16.03 1.46
CA LEU A 253 -14.26 -16.35 0.81
C LEU A 253 -13.19 -15.58 1.57
N ILE A 254 -12.06 -16.21 1.88
CA ILE A 254 -10.92 -15.54 2.52
C ILE A 254 -9.73 -15.61 1.59
N ALA A 255 -9.03 -14.49 1.44
CA ALA A 255 -7.70 -14.45 0.87
C ALA A 255 -6.71 -14.13 1.99
N SER A 256 -5.75 -15.02 2.24
CA SER A 256 -4.82 -14.90 3.36
C SER A 256 -3.38 -15.10 2.90
N TRP A 257 -2.46 -14.43 3.58
CA TRP A 257 -1.04 -14.65 3.43
C TRP A 257 -0.58 -15.77 4.36
N GLY A 258 0.15 -16.74 3.81
CA GLY A 258 0.87 -17.80 4.52
C GLY A 258 2.39 -17.56 4.54
N PRO A 259 3.16 -18.53 5.07
CA PRO A 259 4.62 -18.44 5.12
C PRO A 259 5.25 -18.37 3.73
N GLY A 260 6.38 -17.68 3.60
CA GLY A 260 7.20 -17.77 2.39
C GLY A 260 6.74 -16.97 1.17
N PRO A 261 6.23 -15.74 1.35
CA PRO A 261 4.81 -15.47 1.55
C PRO A 261 3.94 -15.99 0.39
N THR A 262 2.99 -16.86 0.69
CA THR A 262 2.03 -17.39 -0.30
C THR A 262 0.66 -16.74 -0.13
N LEU A 263 -0.01 -16.39 -1.23
CA LEU A 263 -1.38 -15.87 -1.19
C LEU A 263 -2.35 -17.01 -1.53
N THR A 264 -3.21 -17.34 -0.59
CA THR A 264 -4.18 -18.44 -0.74
C THR A 264 -5.59 -17.89 -0.65
N PHE A 265 -6.46 -18.31 -1.57
CA PHE A 265 -7.89 -18.12 -1.45
C PHE A 265 -8.53 -19.43 -1.00
N GLU A 266 -9.45 -19.36 -0.04
CA GLU A 266 -10.18 -20.53 0.45
C GLU A 266 -11.62 -20.19 0.86
N ILE A 267 -12.50 -21.20 0.82
CA ILE A 267 -13.82 -21.15 1.44
C ILE A 267 -13.70 -21.83 2.81
N PRO A 268 -13.86 -21.10 3.92
CA PRO A 268 -13.74 -21.69 5.25
C PRO A 268 -14.71 -22.86 5.45
N LEU A 269 -14.24 -23.90 6.14
CA LEU A 269 -14.98 -25.15 6.44
C LEU A 269 -15.22 -26.08 5.24
N ASP A 270 -14.63 -25.78 4.08
CA ASP A 270 -14.57 -26.65 2.92
C ASP A 270 -13.11 -26.92 2.57
N GLU A 271 -12.57 -28.03 3.10
CA GLU A 271 -11.12 -28.36 3.03
C GLU A 271 -10.61 -28.51 1.58
N ASP A 272 -11.50 -28.86 0.64
CA ASP A 272 -11.17 -29.04 -0.77
C ASP A 272 -11.22 -27.72 -1.56
N SER A 273 -11.75 -26.65 -0.98
CA SER A 273 -11.96 -25.36 -1.64
C SER A 273 -10.88 -24.34 -1.26
N HIS A 274 -9.62 -24.65 -1.56
CA HIS A 274 -8.49 -23.71 -1.43
C HIS A 274 -7.61 -23.70 -2.69
N ARG A 275 -6.98 -22.55 -2.97
CA ARG A 275 -6.05 -22.38 -4.10
C ARG A 275 -5.00 -21.32 -3.79
N GLU A 276 -3.72 -21.69 -3.94
CA GLU A 276 -2.63 -20.72 -4.01
C GLU A 276 -2.70 -19.96 -5.33
N VAL A 277 -2.53 -18.65 -5.28
CA VAL A 277 -2.70 -17.76 -6.42
C VAL A 277 -1.59 -16.73 -6.51
N THR A 278 -1.24 -16.38 -7.73
CA THR A 278 -0.49 -15.15 -8.01
C THR A 278 -1.35 -13.92 -7.71
N VAL A 279 -0.72 -12.76 -7.52
CA VAL A 279 -1.42 -11.48 -7.33
C VAL A 279 -2.38 -11.20 -8.50
N ALA A 280 -1.97 -11.50 -9.74
CA ALA A 280 -2.79 -11.30 -10.92
C ALA A 280 -4.02 -12.23 -10.95
N GLU A 281 -3.89 -13.48 -10.48
CA GLU A 281 -5.02 -14.40 -10.32
C GLU A 281 -5.96 -13.93 -9.21
N ALA A 282 -5.43 -13.46 -8.09
CA ALA A 282 -6.21 -12.92 -6.99
C ALA A 282 -7.08 -11.74 -7.43
N GLU A 283 -6.52 -10.80 -8.21
CA GLU A 283 -7.30 -9.70 -8.79
C GLU A 283 -8.39 -10.18 -9.73
N ARG A 284 -8.12 -11.21 -10.55
CA ARG A 284 -9.15 -11.83 -11.41
C ARG A 284 -10.27 -12.46 -10.59
N LEU A 285 -9.94 -13.20 -9.54
CA LEU A 285 -10.93 -13.81 -8.62
C LEU A 285 -11.82 -12.75 -7.98
N VAL A 286 -11.23 -11.67 -7.46
CA VAL A 286 -11.98 -10.56 -6.85
C VAL A 286 -12.83 -9.82 -7.88
N SER A 287 -12.35 -9.67 -9.11
CA SER A 287 -13.13 -9.09 -10.21
C SER A 287 -14.34 -9.95 -10.58
N VAL A 288 -14.18 -11.26 -10.71
CA VAL A 288 -15.29 -12.19 -10.97
C VAL A 288 -16.29 -12.15 -9.82
N LEU A 289 -15.81 -12.15 -8.57
CA LEU A 289 -16.69 -12.05 -7.41
C LEU A 289 -17.50 -10.75 -7.41
N ALA A 290 -16.87 -9.61 -7.74
CA ALA A 290 -17.53 -8.31 -7.75
C ALA A 290 -18.53 -8.14 -8.90
N ASN A 291 -18.22 -8.67 -10.09
CA ASN A 291 -19.01 -8.43 -11.30
C ASN A 291 -20.04 -9.53 -11.58
N GLU A 292 -19.75 -10.77 -11.18
CA GLU A 292 -20.57 -11.94 -11.47
C GLU A 292 -21.19 -12.57 -10.21
N GLY A 293 -20.76 -12.18 -9.01
CA GLY A 293 -21.29 -12.69 -7.75
C GLY A 293 -20.98 -14.16 -7.47
N ARG A 294 -20.00 -14.74 -8.19
CA ARG A 294 -19.58 -16.15 -8.04
C ARG A 294 -18.12 -16.28 -7.64
N VAL A 295 -17.80 -17.40 -7.01
CA VAL A 295 -16.43 -17.79 -6.66
C VAL A 295 -15.84 -18.63 -7.79
N ALA A 296 -14.63 -18.29 -8.25
CA ALA A 296 -13.97 -18.93 -9.40
C ALA A 296 -12.65 -19.62 -9.01
N LEU A 297 -12.65 -20.40 -7.93
CA LEU A 297 -11.43 -21.05 -7.41
C LEU A 297 -10.90 -22.15 -8.32
N THR A 298 -11.78 -22.84 -9.04
CA THR A 298 -11.44 -23.82 -10.07
C THR A 298 -11.41 -23.16 -11.44
N ASP A 299 -10.49 -23.59 -12.31
CA ASP A 299 -10.41 -23.16 -13.72
C ASP A 299 -11.67 -23.54 -14.54
#